data_AF-A0A359G0D4-F1
#
_entry.id   AF-A0A359G0D4-F1
#
_cell.length_a   1.000
_cell.length_b   1.000
_cell.length_c   1.000
_cell.angle_alpha   90.00
_cell.angle_beta   90.00
_cell.angle_gamma   90.00
#
_symmetry.space_group_name_H-M   'P 1'
#
loop_
_entity.id
_entity.type
_entity.pdbx_description
1 polymer ?
#
loop_
_entity_poly.entity_id
_entity_poly.type
_entity_poly.pdbx_seq_one_letter_code
_entity_poly.pdbx_strand_id
1 'polypeptide(L)'
;MHFSKLSFDEYMSRVASLVRASLSNSAISAATAKFGFNEARLKKGEKLLAAVSEASEKQEDVIQQKVMAHRQRKKLHAALRKSYMKHLQIARIAFDKDAISSKALQLTGPRAVNLDAWIDQVALFANRLLAKEEWLAKLSEFG
;
A
#
# COMPACT_ATOMS: atom_id res chain seq x y z
N MET A 1 -23.05 -4.04 3.19
CA MET A 1 -23.45 -4.61 4.49
C MET A 1 -23.62 -6.11 4.31
N HIS A 2 -22.99 -6.92 5.14
CA HIS A 2 -23.18 -8.37 5.17
C HIS A 2 -24.42 -8.65 6.03
N PHE A 3 -25.50 -9.19 5.45
CA PHE A 3 -26.79 -9.38 6.15
C PHE A 3 -26.83 -10.62 7.07
N SER A 4 -25.65 -11.09 7.49
CA SER A 4 -25.45 -12.33 8.23
C SER A 4 -24.57 -12.04 9.44
N LYS A 5 -24.88 -12.69 10.58
CA LYS A 5 -24.03 -12.67 11.77
C LYS A 5 -22.73 -13.48 11.59
N LEU A 6 -22.62 -14.24 10.50
CA LEU A 6 -21.46 -15.03 10.14
C LEU A 6 -20.38 -14.15 9.51
N SER A 7 -19.12 -14.56 9.67
CA SER A 7 -18.04 -14.00 8.88
C SER A 7 -18.27 -14.27 7.38
N PHE A 8 -17.55 -13.54 6.52
CA PHE A 8 -17.61 -13.76 5.08
C PHE A 8 -17.26 -15.22 4.72
N ASP A 9 -16.16 -15.74 5.27
CA ASP A 9 -15.70 -17.11 5.01
C ASP A 9 -16.69 -18.16 5.48
N GLU A 10 -17.26 -17.97 6.67
CA GLU A 10 -18.30 -18.85 7.22
C GLU A 10 -19.56 -18.84 6.36
N TYR A 11 -19.97 -17.68 5.88
CA TYR A 11 -21.12 -17.54 4.99
C TYR A 11 -20.87 -18.22 3.65
N MET A 12 -19.72 -17.95 3.02
CA MET A 12 -19.34 -18.55 1.73
C MET A 12 -19.25 -20.08 1.83
N SER A 13 -18.63 -20.60 2.90
CA SER A 13 -18.55 -22.04 3.16
C SER A 13 -19.94 -22.69 3.32
N ARG A 14 -20.84 -22.06 4.09
CA ARG A 14 -22.21 -22.56 4.26
C ARG A 14 -23.00 -22.54 2.97
N VAL A 15 -22.94 -21.45 2.20
CA VAL A 15 -23.64 -21.35 0.92
C VAL A 15 -23.10 -22.40 -0.06
N ALA A 16 -21.78 -22.58 -0.13
CA ALA A 16 -21.16 -23.60 -0.99
C ALA A 16 -21.65 -25.01 -0.63
N SER A 17 -21.69 -25.35 0.66
CA SER A 17 -22.20 -26.62 1.14
C SER A 17 -23.67 -26.85 0.76
N LEU A 18 -24.52 -25.84 0.95
CA LEU A 18 -25.95 -25.92 0.62
C LEU A 18 -26.20 -26.08 -0.88
N VAL A 19 -25.51 -25.30 -1.73
CA VAL A 19 -25.64 -25.40 -3.19
C VAL A 19 -25.16 -26.77 -3.67
N ARG A 20 -24.01 -27.24 -3.17
CA ARG A 20 -23.47 -28.56 -3.52
C ARG A 20 -24.41 -29.68 -3.13
N ALA A 21 -24.92 -29.68 -1.89
CA ALA A 21 -25.86 -30.69 -1.40
C ALA A 21 -27.17 -30.71 -2.22
N SER A 22 -27.65 -29.53 -2.62
CA SER A 22 -28.87 -29.41 -3.42
C SER A 22 -28.70 -29.92 -4.85
N LEU A 23 -27.50 -29.79 -5.43
CA LEU A 23 -27.17 -30.31 -6.76
C LEU A 23 -26.84 -31.80 -6.77
N SER A 24 -26.23 -32.32 -5.69
CA SER A 24 -25.78 -33.72 -5.63
C SER A 24 -26.83 -34.71 -5.16
N ASN A 25 -27.93 -34.27 -4.55
CA ASN A 25 -28.97 -35.13 -4.00
C ASN A 25 -30.33 -34.84 -4.66
N SER A 26 -30.85 -35.82 -5.40
CA SER A 26 -32.12 -35.69 -6.14
C SER A 26 -33.33 -35.41 -5.24
N ALA A 27 -33.37 -35.94 -4.02
CA ALA A 27 -34.45 -35.67 -3.07
C ALA A 27 -34.42 -34.21 -2.58
N ILE A 28 -33.23 -33.68 -2.30
CA ILE A 28 -33.04 -32.27 -1.89
C ILE A 28 -33.34 -31.33 -3.07
N SER A 29 -32.88 -31.67 -4.27
CA SER A 29 -33.19 -30.93 -5.50
C SER A 29 -34.69 -30.84 -5.74
N ALA A 30 -35.41 -31.96 -5.63
CA ALA A 30 -36.87 -31.99 -5.77
C ALA A 30 -37.59 -31.16 -4.70
N ALA A 31 -37.10 -31.16 -3.45
CA ALA A 31 -37.67 -30.36 -2.37
C ALA A 31 -37.43 -28.85 -2.59
N THR A 32 -36.20 -28.46 -2.95
CA THR A 32 -35.80 -27.06 -3.15
C THR A 32 -36.42 -26.45 -4.42
N ALA A 33 -36.69 -27.26 -5.45
CA ALA A 33 -37.43 -26.84 -6.64
C ALA A 33 -38.83 -26.31 -6.32
N LYS A 34 -39.52 -26.86 -5.31
CA LYS A 34 -40.85 -26.38 -4.85
C LYS A 34 -40.80 -24.94 -4.31
N PHE A 35 -39.64 -24.50 -3.84
CA PHE A 35 -39.39 -23.14 -3.36
C PHE A 35 -38.76 -22.25 -4.43
N GLY A 36 -38.73 -22.70 -5.70
CA GLY A 36 -38.18 -21.93 -6.82
C GLY A 36 -36.66 -22.00 -6.96
N PHE A 37 -35.99 -22.94 -6.28
CA PHE A 37 -34.57 -23.26 -6.46
C PHE A 37 -34.42 -24.51 -7.34
N ASN A 38 -34.83 -24.39 -8.59
CA ASN A 38 -34.59 -25.44 -9.58
C ASN A 38 -33.09 -25.54 -9.94
N GLU A 39 -32.72 -26.60 -10.67
CA GLU A 39 -31.34 -26.87 -11.07
C GLU A 39 -30.70 -25.69 -11.79
N ALA A 40 -31.42 -25.02 -12.69
CA ALA A 40 -30.91 -23.85 -13.40
C ALA A 40 -30.55 -22.70 -12.45
N ARG A 41 -31.37 -22.44 -11.43
CA ARG A 41 -31.10 -21.42 -10.41
C ARG A 41 -29.96 -21.82 -9.48
N LEU A 42 -29.86 -23.10 -9.10
CA LEU A 42 -28.75 -23.61 -8.30
C LEU A 42 -27.41 -23.51 -9.04
N LYS A 43 -27.36 -23.89 -10.32
CA LYS A 43 -26.18 -23.70 -11.18
C LYS A 43 -25.81 -22.23 -11.36
N LYS A 44 -26.81 -21.33 -11.44
CA LYS A 44 -26.54 -19.88 -11.43
C LYS A 44 -25.91 -19.45 -10.10
N GLY A 45 -26.40 -19.98 -8.97
CA GLY A 45 -25.83 -19.75 -7.64
C GLY A 45 -24.39 -20.24 -7.52
N GLU A 46 -24.09 -21.43 -8.03
CA GLU A 46 -22.73 -22.00 -8.08
C GLU A 46 -21.76 -21.10 -8.87
N LYS A 47 -22.19 -20.60 -10.04
CA LYS A 47 -21.39 -19.64 -10.83
C LYS A 47 -21.13 -18.33 -10.07
N LEU A 48 -22.14 -17.80 -9.38
CA LEU A 48 -21.99 -16.60 -8.57
C LEU A 48 -21.04 -16.83 -7.39
N LEU A 49 -21.14 -17.98 -6.73
CA LEU A 49 -20.26 -18.34 -5.63
C LEU A 49 -18.80 -18.41 -6.09
N ALA A 50 -18.54 -19.06 -7.22
CA ALA A 50 -17.20 -19.10 -7.81
C ALA A 50 -16.66 -17.70 -8.15
N ALA A 51 -17.49 -16.84 -8.75
CA ALA A 51 -17.09 -15.47 -9.09
C ALA A 51 -16.80 -14.62 -7.84
N VAL A 52 -17.58 -14.78 -6.77
CA VAL A 52 -17.35 -14.07 -5.50
C VAL A 52 -16.08 -14.58 -4.82
N SER A 53 -15.83 -15.89 -4.81
CA SER A 53 -14.58 -16.46 -4.30
C SER A 53 -13.36 -15.92 -5.04
N GLU A 54 -13.40 -15.92 -6.38
CA GLU A 54 -12.30 -15.37 -7.20
C GLU A 54 -12.08 -13.87 -6.92
N ALA A 55 -13.15 -13.09 -6.81
CA ALA A 55 -13.06 -11.67 -6.47
C ALA A 55 -12.47 -11.43 -5.07
N SER A 56 -12.83 -12.28 -4.09
CA SER A 56 -12.30 -12.22 -2.73
C SER A 56 -10.82 -12.53 -2.67
N GLU A 57 -10.37 -13.57 -3.38
CA GLU A 57 -8.95 -13.91 -3.47
C GLU A 57 -8.13 -12.77 -4.09
N LYS A 58 -8.61 -12.20 -5.20
CA LYS A 58 -7.99 -11.02 -5.83
C LYS A 58 -7.94 -9.83 -4.89
N GLN A 59 -9.00 -9.60 -4.11
CA GLN A 59 -9.03 -8.51 -3.14
C GLN A 59 -7.98 -8.72 -2.05
N GLU A 60 -7.86 -9.94 -1.51
CA GLU A 60 -6.88 -10.26 -0.48
C GLU A 60 -5.45 -10.07 -1.00
N ASP A 61 -5.16 -10.52 -2.22
CA ASP A 61 -3.86 -10.32 -2.87
C ASP A 61 -3.51 -8.83 -2.98
N VAL A 62 -4.46 -8.00 -3.42
CA VAL A 62 -4.27 -6.54 -3.52
C VAL A 62 -4.05 -5.91 -2.14
N ILE A 63 -4.76 -6.38 -1.11
CA ILE A 63 -4.56 -5.93 0.27
C ILE A 63 -3.14 -6.26 0.74
N GLN A 64 -2.68 -7.49 0.53
CA GLN A 64 -1.34 -7.93 0.90
C GLN A 64 -0.27 -7.11 0.18
N GLN A 65 -0.40 -6.92 -1.14
CA GLN A 65 0.51 -6.08 -1.93
C GLN A 65 0.56 -4.65 -1.40
N LYS A 66 -0.59 -4.05 -1.09
CA LYS A 66 -0.68 -2.71 -0.50
C LYS A 66 0.03 -2.62 0.84
N VAL A 67 -0.16 -3.61 1.73
CA VAL A 67 0.50 -3.66 3.03
C VAL A 67 2.02 -3.78 2.87
N MET A 68 2.48 -4.65 1.97
CA MET A 68 3.92 -4.82 1.69
C MET A 68 4.53 -3.53 1.12
N ALA A 69 3.91 -2.93 0.10
CA ALA A 69 4.37 -1.67 -0.48
C ALA A 69 4.41 -0.54 0.56
N HIS A 70 3.39 -0.45 1.42
CA HIS A 70 3.35 0.55 2.48
C HIS A 70 4.47 0.34 3.52
N ARG A 71 4.71 -0.91 3.95
CA ARG A 71 5.81 -1.25 4.87
C ARG A 71 7.17 -0.91 4.25
N GLN A 72 7.39 -1.28 3.00
CA GLN A 72 8.64 -1.00 2.29
C GLN A 72 8.87 0.51 2.13
N ARG A 73 7.85 1.26 1.71
CA ARG A 73 7.91 2.72 1.62
C ARG A 73 8.27 3.34 2.97
N LYS A 74 7.62 2.92 4.06
CA LYS A 74 7.91 3.45 5.41
C LYS A 74 9.35 3.19 5.83
N LYS A 75 9.86 1.98 5.56
CA LYS A 75 11.26 1.60 5.86
C LYS A 75 12.25 2.46 5.07
N LEU A 76 12.07 2.56 3.76
CA LEU A 76 12.94 3.37 2.89
C LEU A 76 12.90 4.85 3.25
N HIS A 77 11.70 5.40 3.48
CA HIS A 77 11.53 6.78 3.88
C HIS A 77 12.24 7.08 5.22
N ALA A 78 12.10 6.22 6.22
CA ALA A 78 12.78 6.40 7.51
C ALA A 78 14.31 6.35 7.37
N ALA A 79 14.84 5.42 6.58
CA ALA A 79 16.28 5.30 6.33
C ALA A 79 16.83 6.53 5.59
N LEU A 80 16.15 6.94 4.50
CA LEU A 80 16.53 8.13 3.73
C LEU A 80 16.45 9.38 4.59
N ARG A 81 15.36 9.56 5.35
CA ARG A 81 15.19 10.72 6.25
C ARG A 81 16.31 10.80 7.28
N LYS A 82 16.69 9.68 7.90
CA LYS A 82 17.79 9.65 8.87
C LYS A 82 19.10 10.14 8.22
N SER A 83 19.43 9.61 7.05
CA SER A 83 20.65 10.02 6.32
C SER A 83 20.57 11.48 5.89
N TYR A 84 19.49 11.89 5.24
CA TYR A 84 19.28 13.26 4.77
C TYR A 84 19.38 14.28 5.90
N MET A 85 18.73 14.04 7.04
CA MET A 85 18.75 14.99 8.16
C MET A 85 20.15 15.18 8.74
N LYS A 86 20.98 14.12 8.77
CA LYS A 86 22.39 14.24 9.16
C LYS A 86 23.14 15.17 8.22
N HIS A 87 23.07 14.93 6.91
CA HIS A 87 23.76 15.77 5.92
C HIS A 87 23.24 17.20 5.92
N LEU A 88 21.93 17.40 6.10
CA LEU A 88 21.33 18.72 6.19
C LEU A 88 21.86 19.51 7.40
N GLN A 89 22.03 18.86 8.56
CA GLN A 89 22.60 19.51 9.74
C GLN A 89 24.04 19.93 9.51
N ILE A 90 24.86 19.06 8.92
CA ILE A 90 26.26 19.39 8.58
C ILE A 90 26.29 20.56 7.58
N ALA A 91 25.48 20.51 6.52
CA ALA A 91 25.39 21.58 5.53
C ALA A 91 24.98 22.92 6.16
N ARG A 92 24.02 22.92 7.09
CA ARG A 92 23.59 24.15 7.78
C ARG A 92 24.73 24.82 8.55
N ILE A 93 25.64 24.02 9.12
CA ILE A 93 26.82 24.53 9.83
C ILE A 93 27.88 24.97 8.82
N ALA A 94 28.23 24.12 7.86
CA ALA A 94 29.27 24.40 6.86
C ALA A 94 28.98 25.64 6.00
N PHE A 95 27.70 25.92 5.74
CA PHE A 95 27.26 27.04 4.90
C PHE A 95 26.54 28.15 5.68
N ASP A 96 26.68 28.25 7.01
CA ASP A 96 25.94 29.26 7.81
C ASP A 96 26.18 30.68 7.29
N LYS A 97 27.45 31.00 6.98
CA LYS A 97 27.89 32.33 6.51
C LYS A 97 27.88 32.48 4.99
N ASP A 98 27.48 31.43 4.27
CA ASP A 98 27.42 31.44 2.80
C ASP A 98 25.96 31.50 2.36
N ALA A 99 25.44 32.72 2.22
CA ALA A 99 24.06 32.95 1.84
C ALA A 99 23.71 32.37 0.46
N ILE A 100 24.66 32.32 -0.47
CA ILE A 100 24.45 31.80 -1.83
C ILE A 100 24.25 30.29 -1.76
N SER A 101 25.19 29.57 -1.17
CA SER A 101 25.12 28.11 -1.05
C SER A 101 23.96 27.68 -0.15
N SER A 102 23.70 28.41 0.94
CA SER A 102 22.57 28.16 1.85
C SER A 102 21.21 28.29 1.14
N LYS A 103 21.04 29.32 0.31
CA LYS A 103 19.83 29.50 -0.51
C LYS A 103 19.74 28.44 -1.61
N ALA A 104 20.85 28.15 -2.30
CA ALA A 104 20.90 27.15 -3.36
C ALA A 104 20.59 25.74 -2.85
N LEU A 105 21.05 25.36 -1.66
CA LEU A 105 20.78 24.06 -1.05
C LEU A 105 19.48 24.03 -0.23
N GLN A 106 18.74 25.15 -0.18
CA GLN A 106 17.51 25.31 0.61
C GLN A 106 17.68 24.90 2.08
N LEU A 107 18.77 25.34 2.72
CA LEU A 107 19.12 24.91 4.07
C LEU A 107 18.20 25.51 5.14
N THR A 108 17.62 26.67 4.88
CA THR A 108 16.81 27.41 5.84
C THR A 108 15.36 26.92 5.92
N GLY A 109 14.74 27.11 7.08
CA GLY A 109 13.32 26.80 7.30
C GLY A 109 12.98 25.32 7.55
N PRO A 110 11.71 25.04 7.89
CA PRO A 110 11.23 23.68 8.15
C PRO A 110 11.30 22.81 6.88
N ARG A 111 11.29 21.50 7.07
CA ARG A 111 11.19 20.53 5.95
C ARG A 111 9.73 20.28 5.61
N ALA A 112 9.45 19.99 4.35
CA ALA A 112 8.10 19.67 3.92
C ALA A 112 7.54 18.46 4.70
N VAL A 113 6.24 18.53 5.01
CA VAL A 113 5.49 17.46 5.71
C VAL A 113 4.81 16.53 4.71
N ASN A 114 4.38 17.08 3.57
CA ASN A 114 3.88 16.30 2.44
C ASN A 114 5.04 15.49 1.81
N LEU A 115 4.79 14.21 1.51
CA LEU A 115 5.83 13.30 1.04
C LEU A 115 6.42 13.70 -0.32
N ASP A 116 5.60 14.09 -1.28
CA ASP A 116 6.05 14.39 -2.64
C ASP A 116 6.95 15.64 -2.61
N ALA A 117 6.47 16.71 -1.96
CA ALA A 117 7.24 17.92 -1.74
C ALA A 117 8.53 17.66 -0.93
N TRP A 118 8.49 16.73 0.02
CA TRP A 118 9.69 16.34 0.78
C TRP A 118 10.69 15.59 -0.09
N ILE A 119 10.25 14.66 -0.94
CA ILE A 119 11.13 13.95 -1.90
C ILE A 119 11.79 14.94 -2.85
N ASP A 120 11.02 15.88 -3.41
CA ASP A 120 11.55 16.91 -4.30
C ASP A 120 12.61 17.77 -3.60
N GLN A 121 12.36 18.14 -2.35
CA GLN A 121 13.31 18.91 -1.54
C GLN A 121 14.60 18.12 -1.25
N VAL A 122 14.50 16.82 -0.94
CA VAL A 122 15.65 15.95 -0.72
C VAL A 122 16.44 15.76 -2.00
N ALA A 123 15.77 15.50 -3.13
CA ALA A 123 16.39 15.32 -4.43
C ALA A 123 17.11 16.59 -4.88
N LEU A 124 16.48 17.76 -4.73
CA LEU A 124 17.09 19.05 -5.01
C LEU A 124 18.37 19.26 -4.19
N PHE A 125 18.31 19.02 -2.88
CA PHE A 125 19.49 19.14 -2.01
C PHE A 125 20.62 18.22 -2.48
N ALA A 126 20.33 16.93 -2.66
CA ALA A 126 21.34 15.94 -3.05
C ALA A 126 21.94 16.22 -4.43
N ASN A 127 21.10 16.50 -5.43
CA ASN A 127 21.56 16.75 -6.79
C ASN A 127 22.42 18.02 -6.87
N ARG A 128 22.01 19.10 -6.20
CA ARG A 128 22.78 20.35 -6.17
C ARG A 128 24.10 20.16 -5.42
N LEU A 129 24.09 19.38 -4.35
CA LEU A 129 25.30 19.08 -3.60
C LEU A 129 26.30 18.26 -4.41
N LEU A 130 25.83 17.20 -5.07
CA LEU A 130 26.66 16.32 -5.89
C LEU A 130 27.16 17.00 -7.17
N ALA A 131 26.46 18.01 -7.68
CA ALA A 131 26.87 18.76 -8.87
C ALA A 131 28.08 19.69 -8.64
N LYS A 132 28.50 19.91 -7.39
CA LYS A 132 29.57 20.85 -7.03
C LYS A 132 30.57 20.21 -6.09
N GLU A 133 31.72 19.82 -6.64
CA GLU A 133 32.83 19.25 -5.86
C GLU A 133 33.30 20.18 -4.73
N GLU A 134 33.29 21.49 -4.95
CA GLU A 134 33.60 22.50 -3.92
C GLU A 134 32.70 22.38 -2.67
N TRP A 135 31.42 22.03 -2.86
CA TRP A 135 30.48 21.89 -1.75
C TRP A 135 30.66 20.57 -1.00
N LEU A 136 31.01 19.51 -1.72
CA LEU A 136 31.37 18.21 -1.12
C LEU A 136 32.66 18.31 -0.31
N ALA A 137 33.69 18.96 -0.87
CA ALA A 137 34.96 19.19 -0.19
C ALA A 137 34.72 19.96 1.12
N LYS A 138 33.94 21.05 1.06
CA LYS A 138 33.61 21.84 2.26
C LYS A 138 32.83 21.03 3.30
N LEU A 139 31.89 20.18 2.90
CA LEU A 139 31.17 19.32 3.85
C LEU A 139 32.09 18.29 4.53
N SER A 140 33.09 17.77 3.82
CA SER A 140 34.00 16.75 4.36
C SER A 140 34.86 17.26 5.53
N GLU A 141 35.05 18.57 5.65
CA GLU A 141 35.72 19.20 6.80
C GLU A 141 34.92 19.07 8.10
N PHE A 142 33.61 18.80 8.01
CA PHE A 142 32.68 18.75 9.15
C PHE A 142 32.21 17.33 9.49
N GLY A 143 32.72 16.29 8.81
CA GLY A 143 32.46 14.88 9.11
C GLY A 143 31.92 14.05 7.95
#